data_AF-A0A350AHZ8-F1
#
_entry.id   AF-A0A350AHZ8-F1
#
_cell.length_a   1.000
_cell.length_b   1.000
_cell.length_c   1.000
_cell.angle_alpha   90.00
_cell.angle_beta   90.00
_cell.angle_gamma   90.00
#
_symmetry.space_group_name_H-M   'P 1'
#
loop_
_entity.id
_entity.type
_entity.pdbx_description
1 polymer ?
#
loop_
_entity_poly.entity_id
_entity_poly.type
_entity_poly.pdbx_seq_one_letter_code
_entity_poly.pdbx_strand_id
1 'polypeptide(L)'
;MPTHSETKPLPYSADQMYALVADVAKYPQFLPWCAAARIRSVTDLGAGREEMLADLVISFKVFRERFGSKVILDPARRHIDTEYLDGPFKYMKSTWDFAPRADGGCDVAF
;
A
#
# COMPACT_ATOMS: atom_id res chain seq x y z
N MET A 1 15.52 -14.27 4.20
CA MET A 1 14.10 -13.88 4.30
C MET A 1 13.46 -14.26 2.98
N PRO A 2 12.25 -14.84 2.95
CA PRO A 2 11.56 -15.12 1.70
C PRO A 2 11.23 -13.79 1.00
N THR A 3 11.45 -13.74 -0.30
CA THR A 3 11.07 -12.61 -1.16
C THR A 3 10.06 -13.12 -2.17
N HIS A 4 9.01 -12.33 -2.40
CA HIS A 4 8.04 -12.55 -3.46
C HIS A 4 8.08 -11.33 -4.38
N SER A 5 7.86 -11.55 -5.67
CA SER A 5 7.67 -10.48 -6.64
C SER A 5 6.69 -10.94 -7.71
N GLU A 6 5.73 -10.08 -8.03
CA GLU A 6 4.70 -10.31 -9.02
C GLU A 6 4.46 -9.02 -9.82
N THR A 7 4.10 -9.14 -11.09
CA THR A 7 3.65 -8.00 -11.91
C THR A 7 2.30 -8.31 -12.51
N LYS A 8 1.34 -7.40 -12.33
CA LYS A 8 -0.03 -7.56 -12.83
C LYS A 8 -0.38 -6.48 -13.84
N PRO A 9 -0.69 -6.86 -15.09
CA PRO A 9 -1.30 -5.96 -16.05
C PRO A 9 -2.77 -5.71 -15.70
N LEU A 10 -3.17 -4.45 -15.64
CA LEU A 10 -4.54 -4.02 -15.32
C LEU A 10 -5.07 -3.02 -16.37
N PRO A 11 -6.39 -3.02 -16.63
CA PRO A 11 -7.03 -2.14 -17.62
C PRO A 11 -7.32 -0.72 -17.08
N TYR A 12 -6.63 -0.31 -16.01
CA TYR A 12 -6.79 1.01 -15.37
C TYR A 12 -5.49 1.80 -15.49
N SER A 13 -5.58 3.13 -15.49
CA SER A 13 -4.38 3.98 -15.58
C SER A 13 -3.48 3.85 -14.35
N ALA A 14 -2.19 4.13 -14.53
CA ALA A 14 -1.22 4.06 -13.44
C ALA A 14 -1.56 5.02 -12.28
N ASP A 15 -2.08 6.21 -12.58
CA ASP A 15 -2.50 7.17 -11.54
C ASP A 15 -3.73 6.69 -10.77
N GLN A 16 -4.70 6.05 -11.43
CA GLN A 16 -5.85 5.44 -10.75
C GLN A 16 -5.41 4.31 -9.82
N MET A 17 -4.52 3.44 -10.29
CA MET A 17 -4.03 2.31 -9.49
C MET A 17 -3.16 2.78 -8.33
N TYR A 18 -2.29 3.77 -8.55
CA TYR A 18 -1.52 4.41 -7.49
C TYR A 18 -2.44 5.01 -6.43
N ALA A 19 -3.42 5.83 -6.84
CA ALA A 19 -4.35 6.47 -5.92
C ALA A 19 -5.18 5.45 -5.12
N LEU A 20 -5.56 4.34 -5.74
CA LEU A 20 -6.28 3.25 -5.06
C LEU A 20 -5.45 2.62 -3.94
N VAL A 21 -4.16 2.37 -4.18
CA VAL A 21 -3.25 1.76 -3.18
C VAL A 21 -2.74 2.79 -2.16
N ALA A 22 -2.58 4.05 -2.54
CA ALA A 22 -2.18 5.12 -1.63
C ALA A 22 -3.27 5.46 -0.59
N ASP A 23 -4.56 5.24 -0.92
CA ASP A 23 -5.69 5.56 -0.04
C ASP A 23 -5.99 4.44 0.98
N VAL A 24 -5.03 4.22 1.87
CA VAL A 24 -5.08 3.18 2.92
C VAL A 24 -6.30 3.32 3.81
N ALA A 25 -6.79 4.55 4.05
CA ALA A 25 -7.96 4.81 4.88
C ALA A 25 -9.26 4.19 4.31
N LYS A 26 -9.35 4.03 2.98
CA LYS A 26 -10.52 3.46 2.32
C LYS A 26 -10.50 1.94 2.22
N TYR A 27 -9.41 1.27 2.59
CA TYR A 27 -9.27 -0.18 2.50
C TYR A 27 -10.44 -0.97 3.12
N PRO A 28 -11.02 -0.60 4.28
CA PRO A 28 -12.17 -1.31 4.85
C PRO A 28 -13.43 -1.30 3.99
N GLN A 29 -13.54 -0.37 3.04
CA GLN A 29 -14.72 -0.24 2.16
C GLN A 29 -14.76 -1.32 1.08
N PHE A 30 -13.60 -1.89 0.70
CA PHE A 30 -13.50 -2.79 -0.44
C PHE A 30 -12.64 -4.03 -0.23
N LEU A 31 -11.78 -4.07 0.80
CA LEU A 31 -11.05 -5.28 1.19
C LEU A 31 -11.87 -6.06 2.23
N PRO A 32 -12.49 -7.22 1.90
CA PRO A 32 -13.41 -7.92 2.79
C PRO A 32 -12.81 -8.34 4.14
N TRP A 33 -11.49 -8.47 4.18
CA TRP A 33 -10.70 -8.89 5.34
C TRP A 33 -10.09 -7.70 6.10
N CYS A 34 -10.20 -6.46 5.61
CA CYS A 34 -9.77 -5.27 6.32
C CYS A 34 -10.92 -4.77 7.20
N ALA A 35 -10.90 -5.09 8.49
CA ALA A 35 -11.95 -4.69 9.42
C ALA A 35 -11.88 -3.20 9.79
N ALA A 36 -10.68 -2.61 9.80
CA ALA A 36 -10.47 -1.19 10.05
C ALA A 36 -9.12 -0.73 9.50
N ALA A 37 -9.04 0.54 9.13
CA ALA A 37 -7.82 1.25 8.79
C ALA A 37 -7.77 2.55 9.59
N ARG A 38 -6.66 2.81 10.27
CA ARG A 38 -6.46 4.03 11.06
C ARG A 38 -5.17 4.70 10.64
N ILE A 39 -5.28 5.92 10.13
CA ILE A 39 -4.11 6.78 9.89
C ILE A 39 -3.69 7.40 11.22
N ARG A 40 -2.45 7.16 11.63
CA ARG A 40 -1.86 7.72 12.86
C ARG A 40 -1.33 9.12 12.62
N SER A 41 -0.63 9.30 11.51
CA SER A 41 -0.01 10.57 11.11
C SER A 41 0.30 10.57 9.63
N VAL A 42 0.36 11.76 9.06
CA VAL A 42 0.92 12.02 7.73
C VAL A 42 1.93 13.15 7.90
N THR A 43 3.14 12.95 7.40
CA THR A 43 4.26 13.89 7.50
C THR A 43 4.79 14.16 6.09
N ASP A 44 4.89 15.43 5.72
CA ASP A 44 5.53 15.84 4.46
C ASP A 44 7.05 15.59 4.53
N LEU A 45 7.59 14.87 3.53
CA LEU A 45 9.02 14.57 3.39
C LEU A 45 9.74 15.50 2.39
N GLY A 46 9.02 16.45 1.81
CA GLY A 46 9.48 17.33 0.76
C GLY A 46 9.42 16.68 -0.64
N ALA A 47 9.49 17.55 -1.66
CA ALA A 47 9.38 17.18 -3.07
C ALA A 47 8.09 16.40 -3.42
N GLY A 48 7.01 16.67 -2.69
CA GLY A 48 5.70 16.05 -2.91
C GLY A 48 5.59 14.60 -2.40
N ARG A 49 6.53 14.14 -1.57
CA ARG A 49 6.49 12.83 -0.92
C ARG A 49 5.93 12.94 0.48
N GLU A 50 5.22 11.90 0.92
CA GLU A 50 4.60 11.85 2.24
C GLU A 50 4.99 10.56 2.96
N GLU A 51 5.21 10.65 4.27
CA GLU A 51 5.26 9.51 5.16
C GLU A 51 3.93 9.39 5.89
N MET A 52 3.28 8.25 5.73
CA MET A 52 2.04 7.89 6.41
C MET A 52 2.31 6.76 7.39
N LEU A 53 1.95 6.96 8.65
CA LEU A 53 1.89 5.86 9.63
C LEU A 53 0.45 5.37 9.71
N ALA A 54 0.23 4.08 9.46
CA ALA A 54 -1.11 3.49 9.42
C ALA A 54 -1.18 2.19 10.23
N ASP A 55 -2.34 1.94 10.84
CA ASP A 55 -2.72 0.64 11.38
C ASP A 55 -3.80 0.01 10.50
N LEU A 56 -3.57 -1.22 10.06
CA LEU A 56 -4.59 -2.06 9.45
C LEU A 56 -5.00 -3.15 10.43
N VAL A 57 -6.30 -3.31 10.64
CA VAL A 57 -6.88 -4.43 11.39
C VAL A 57 -7.37 -5.45 10.38
N ILE A 58 -6.67 -6.57 10.27
CA ILE A 58 -7.04 -7.66 9.38
C ILE A 58 -7.82 -8.70 10.18
N SER A 59 -9.03 -9.01 9.72
CA SER A 59 -9.91 -10.00 10.33
C SER A 59 -10.29 -11.05 9.30
N PHE A 60 -9.75 -12.25 9.43
CA PHE A 60 -10.05 -13.36 8.53
C PHE A 60 -10.25 -14.66 9.32
N LYS A 61 -11.46 -15.22 9.24
CA LYS A 61 -11.88 -16.39 10.03
C LYS A 61 -11.65 -16.16 11.54
N VAL A 62 -10.79 -16.97 12.17
CA VAL A 62 -10.45 -16.88 13.60
C VAL A 62 -9.30 -15.92 13.90
N PHE A 63 -8.66 -15.35 12.87
CA PHE A 63 -7.53 -14.45 13.03
C PHE A 63 -8.00 -13.00 13.04
N ARG A 64 -7.57 -12.25 14.06
CA ARG A 64 -7.76 -10.81 14.15
C ARG A 64 -6.45 -10.17 14.61
N GLU A 65 -5.73 -9.57 13.69
CA GLU A 65 -4.40 -9.01 13.93
C GLU A 65 -4.36 -7.55 13.52
N ARG A 66 -3.54 -6.76 14.24
CA ARG A 66 -3.24 -5.37 13.90
C ARG A 66 -1.84 -5.30 13.31
N PHE A 67 -1.72 -4.67 12.15
CA PHE A 67 -0.48 -4.42 11.45
C PHE A 67 -0.22 -2.92 11.43
N GLY A 68 0.81 -2.48 12.14
CA GLY A 68 1.32 -1.11 12.03
C GLY A 68 2.34 -1.03 10.91
N SER A 69 2.18 -0.07 10.01
CA SER A 69 3.10 0.17 8.89
C SER A 69 3.47 1.64 8.75
N LYS A 70 4.67 1.86 8.23
CA LYS A 70 5.17 3.12 7.67
C LYS A 70 5.06 3.02 6.16
N VAL A 71 4.39 3.98 5.54
CA VAL A 71 4.12 4.01 4.10
C VAL A 71 4.72 5.30 3.56
N ILE A 72 5.68 5.20 2.64
CA ILE A 72 6.22 6.34 1.92
C ILE A 72 5.52 6.42 0.57
N LEU A 73 4.87 7.54 0.33
CA LEU A 73 4.14 7.83 -0.90
C LEU A 73 4.99 8.76 -1.78
N ASP A 74 5.27 8.34 -3.01
CA ASP A 74 5.90 9.18 -4.04
C ASP A 74 4.99 9.26 -5.28
N PRO A 75 4.07 10.25 -5.33
CA PRO A 75 3.13 10.41 -6.43
C PRO A 75 3.82 10.73 -7.76
N ALA A 76 4.93 11.47 -7.73
CA ALA A 76 5.66 11.86 -8.94
C ALA A 76 6.25 10.64 -9.67
N ARG A 77 6.71 9.64 -8.91
CA ARG A 77 7.20 8.38 -9.45
C ARG A 77 6.12 7.30 -9.58
N ARG A 78 4.94 7.52 -8.97
CA ARG A 78 3.95 6.48 -8.68
C ARG A 78 4.63 5.28 -8.04
N HIS A 79 5.25 5.54 -6.89
CA HIS A 79 5.96 4.55 -6.11
C HIS A 79 5.48 4.57 -4.66
N ILE A 80 5.37 3.39 -4.04
CA ILE A 80 5.02 3.27 -2.63
C ILE A 80 5.99 2.32 -1.95
N ASP A 81 6.71 2.80 -0.96
CA ASP A 81 7.48 1.95 -0.04
C ASP A 81 6.66 1.68 1.21
N THR A 82 6.63 0.44 1.65
CA THR A 82 6.01 0.09 2.94
C THR A 82 7.01 -0.66 3.79
N GLU A 83 7.10 -0.25 5.04
CA GLU A 83 7.90 -0.89 6.06
C GLU A 83 7.01 -1.21 7.25
N TYR A 84 7.15 -2.43 7.74
CA TYR A 84 6.45 -2.88 8.91
C TYR A 84 7.01 -2.26 10.18
N LEU A 85 6.12 -1.78 11.06
CA LEU A 85 6.47 -1.17 12.34
C LEU A 85 6.19 -2.08 13.54
N ASP A 86 4.99 -2.67 13.62
CA ASP A 86 4.54 -3.39 14.83
C ASP A 86 3.41 -4.41 14.54
N GLY A 87 3.36 -5.49 15.33
CA GLY A 87 2.42 -6.63 15.20
C GLY A 87 3.10 -8.01 15.30
N PRO A 88 2.55 -9.07 14.67
CA PRO A 88 3.06 -10.45 14.80
C PRO A 88 4.31 -10.82 13.96
N PHE A 89 4.65 -10.04 12.93
CA PHE A 89 5.82 -10.30 12.07
C PHE A 89 7.10 -9.66 12.63
N LYS A 90 8.26 -10.24 12.30
CA LYS A 90 9.57 -9.68 12.68
C LYS A 90 10.05 -8.60 11.70
N TYR A 91 9.85 -8.81 10.40
CA TYR A 91 10.28 -7.91 9.33
C TYR A 91 9.39 -8.12 8.11
N MET A 92 8.89 -7.02 7.54
CA MET A 92 8.21 -7.00 6.24
C MET A 92 8.51 -5.66 5.57
N LYS A 93 8.92 -5.72 4.31
CA LYS A 93 9.07 -4.59 3.41
C LYS A 93 8.38 -4.95 2.12
N SER A 94 7.61 -4.03 1.56
CA SER A 94 7.07 -4.20 0.21
C SER A 94 7.14 -2.88 -0.54
N THR A 95 7.39 -2.96 -1.83
CA THR A 95 7.52 -1.82 -2.74
C THR A 95 6.48 -1.98 -3.83
N TRP A 96 5.81 -0.90 -4.21
CA TRP A 96 4.83 -0.91 -5.28
C TRP A 96 5.23 0.08 -6.36
N ASP A 97 5.26 -0.37 -7.60
CA ASP A 97 5.54 0.45 -8.77
C ASP A 97 4.39 0.36 -9.77
N PHE A 98 3.97 1.52 -10.29
CA PHE A 98 2.85 1.63 -11.22
C PHE A 98 3.33 2.23 -12.54
N ALA A 99 3.52 1.38 -13.54
CA ALA A 99 4.01 1.76 -14.86
C ALA A 99 2.85 1.91 -15.86
N PRO A 100 2.69 3.08 -16.51
CA PRO A 100 1.67 3.26 -17.54
C PRO A 100 2.00 2.44 -18.78
N ARG A 101 0.97 1.91 -19.44
CA ARG A 101 1.06 1.19 -20.71
C ARG A 101 0.47 2.01 -21.85
N ALA A 102 0.93 1.75 -23.07
CA ALA A 102 0.49 2.47 -24.27
C ALA A 102 -1.01 2.32 -24.56
N ASP A 103 -1.64 1.26 -24.07
CA ASP A 103 -3.08 0.99 -24.20
C ASP A 103 -3.95 1.71 -23.15
N GLY A 104 -3.35 2.58 -22.32
CA GLY A 104 -4.02 3.26 -21.22
C GLY A 104 -4.14 2.43 -19.94
N GLY A 105 -3.64 1.19 -19.93
CA GLY A 105 -3.56 0.36 -18.74
C GLY A 105 -2.33 0.63 -17.87
N CYS A 106 -2.13 -0.23 -16.87
CA CYS A 106 -1.03 -0.14 -15.92
C CYS A 106 -0.44 -1.53 -15.66
N ASP A 107 0.89 -1.63 -15.61
CA ASP A 107 1.58 -2.76 -15.00
C ASP A 107 1.90 -2.40 -13.54
N VAL A 108 1.37 -3.18 -12.60
CA VAL A 108 1.60 -3.01 -11.15
C VAL A 108 2.59 -4.05 -10.69
N ALA A 109 3.75 -3.64 -10.21
CA ALA A 109 4.77 -4.54 -9.66
C ALA A 109 4.82 -4.43 -8.12
N PHE A 110 4.86 -5.57 -7.43
CA PHE A 110 4.95 -5.68 -5.97
C PHE A 110 5.59 -6.99 -5.50
#